data_AF-A0A963HQ47-F1
#
_entry.id   AF-A0A963HQ47-F1
#
_cell.length_a   1.000
_cell.length_b   1.000
_cell.length_c   1.000
_cell.angle_alpha   90.00
_cell.angle_beta   90.00
_cell.angle_gamma   90.00
#
_symmetry.space_group_name_H-M   'P 1'
#
loop_
_entity.id
_entity.type
_entity.pdbx_description
1 polymer ?
#
loop_
_entity_poly.entity_id
_entity_poly.type
_entity_poly.pdbx_seq_one_letter_code
_entity_poly.pdbx_strand_id
1 'polypeptide(L)' 'TLIKDIKREPFDGLGDPEPLKHNWSGYWSRRINREHRLVYRVKDGSLIIVQCRYHY' A
#
# COMPACT_ATOMS: atom_id res chain seq x y z
N THR A 1 -6.96 -6.82 9.16
CA THR A 1 -5.70 -6.03 9.20
C THR A 1 -5.29 -5.72 7.77
N LEU A 2 -4.64 -4.58 7.51
CA LEU A 2 -4.31 -4.16 6.14
C LEU A 2 -3.57 -5.22 5.32
N ILE A 3 -2.59 -5.92 5.90
CA ILE A 3 -1.84 -6.97 5.19
C ILE A 3 -2.75 -8.11 4.70
N LYS A 4 -3.74 -8.52 5.51
CA LYS A 4 -4.68 -9.58 5.10
C LYS A 4 -5.61 -9.11 3.98
N ASP A 5 -5.98 -7.84 4.00
CA ASP A 5 -6.83 -7.20 3.00
C ASP A 5 -6.10 -7.07 1.65
N ILE A 6 -4.87 -6.53 1.68
CA ILE A 6 -4.00 -6.40 0.50
C ILE A 6 -3.74 -7.76 -0.16
N LYS A 7 -3.64 -8.85 0.62
CA LYS A 7 -3.48 -10.19 0.05
C LYS A 7 -4.71 -10.70 -0.70
N ARG A 8 -5.91 -10.22 -0.38
CA ARG A 8 -7.17 -10.60 -1.03
C ARG A 8 -7.47 -9.70 -2.21
N GLU A 9 -7.42 -8.40 -1.98
CA GLU A 9 -7.76 -7.36 -2.96
C GLU A 9 -6.66 -6.30 -2.94
N PRO A 10 -5.58 -6.48 -3.72
CA PRO A 10 -4.40 -5.65 -3.57
C PRO A 10 -4.58 -4.18 -3.97
N PHE A 11 -5.58 -3.84 -4.76
CA PHE A 11 -5.75 -2.50 -5.34
C PHE A 11 -7.09 -1.84 -4.97
N ASP A 12 -7.83 -2.44 -4.03
CA ASP A 12 -9.11 -1.95 -3.53
C ASP A 12 -9.30 -2.36 -2.05
N GLY A 13 -10.36 -1.87 -1.40
CA GLY A 13 -10.72 -2.24 -0.05
C GLY A 13 -10.20 -1.28 1.02
N LEU A 14 -9.70 -1.84 2.13
CA LEU A 14 -9.42 -1.07 3.34
C LEU A 14 -8.25 -0.10 3.16
N GLY A 15 -8.40 1.08 3.77
CA GLY A 15 -7.33 2.05 3.88
C GLY A 15 -7.15 2.94 2.65
N ASP A 16 -8.19 3.11 1.82
CA ASP A 16 -8.20 4.04 0.69
C ASP A 16 -6.97 3.85 -0.24
N PRO A 17 -6.94 2.75 -1.01
CA PRO A 17 -5.77 2.39 -1.80
C PRO A 17 -5.53 3.39 -2.93
N GLU A 18 -4.36 4.03 -2.92
CA GLU A 18 -4.01 5.07 -3.88
C GLU A 18 -2.73 4.65 -4.67
N PRO A 19 -2.77 4.60 -6.01
CA PRO A 19 -1.58 4.34 -6.82
C PRO A 19 -0.63 5.54 -6.77
N LEU A 20 0.64 5.28 -6.50
CA LEU A 20 1.68 6.32 -6.47
C LEU A 20 2.23 6.60 -7.88
N LYS A 21 2.78 7.81 -8.07
CA LYS A 21 3.19 8.35 -9.37
C LYS A 21 4.72 8.58 -9.45
N HIS A 22 5.21 8.89 -10.64
CA HIS A 22 6.60 9.22 -10.93
C HIS A 22 7.57 8.11 -10.49
N ASN A 23 8.55 8.41 -9.64
CA ASN A 23 9.53 7.45 -9.13
C ASN A 23 8.89 6.30 -8.32
N TRP A 24 7.66 6.48 -7.87
CA TRP A 24 6.87 5.48 -7.16
C TRP A 24 5.81 4.80 -8.03
N SER A 25 5.88 4.95 -9.35
CA SER A 25 4.96 4.26 -10.26
C SER A 25 5.01 2.74 -10.05
N GLY A 26 3.84 2.12 -9.90
CA GLY A 26 3.70 0.69 -9.57
C GLY A 26 3.69 0.39 -8.07
N TYR A 27 3.89 1.39 -7.20
CA TYR A 27 3.63 1.29 -5.78
C TYR A 27 2.24 1.82 -5.44
N TRP A 28 1.74 1.37 -4.28
CA TRP A 28 0.44 1.70 -3.74
C TRP A 28 0.58 2.13 -2.29
N SER A 29 -0.24 3.09 -1.90
CA SER A 29 -0.34 3.59 -0.53
C SER A 29 -1.69 3.22 0.06
N ARG A 30 -1.70 2.83 1.34
CA ARG A 30 -2.92 2.69 2.14
C ARG A 30 -2.77 3.37 3.49
N ARG A 31 -3.86 3.96 3.99
CA ARG A 31 -3.95 4.63 5.28
C ARG A 31 -3.95 3.62 6.41
N ILE A 32 -2.93 3.68 7.27
CA ILE A 32 -2.91 2.97 8.55
C ILE A 32 -3.77 3.75 9.55
N ASN A 33 -3.59 5.07 9.58
CA ASN A 33 -4.38 6.03 10.34
C ASN A 33 -4.33 7.39 9.60
N ARG A 34 -4.68 8.50 10.27
CA ARG A 34 -4.66 9.84 9.67
C ARG A 34 -3.25 10.24 9.19
N GLU A 35 -2.21 9.85 9.91
CA GLU A 35 -0.83 10.29 9.71
C GLU A 35 0.03 9.31 8.89
N HIS A 36 -0.13 8.01 9.11
CA HIS A 36 0.78 7.00 8.60
C HIS A 36 0.21 6.28 7.37
N ARG A 37 1.12 5.96 6.44
CA ARG A 37 0.83 5.15 5.27
C ARG A 37 1.62 3.84 5.27
N LEU A 38 0.97 2.81 4.75
CA LEU A 38 1.61 1.57 4.32
C LEU A 38 1.84 1.70 2.82
N VAL A 39 3.10 1.71 2.41
CA VAL A 39 3.49 1.73 0.99
C VAL A 39 3.97 0.35 0.59
N TYR A 40 3.44 -0.18 -0.50
CA TYR A 40 3.73 -1.53 -0.98
C TYR A 40 3.69 -1.63 -2.50
N ARG A 41 4.16 -2.75 -3.03
CA ARG A 41 3.90 -3.18 -4.40
C ARG A 41 3.63 -4.69 -4.42
N VAL A 42 2.89 -5.13 -5.43
CA VAL A 42 2.70 -6.56 -5.72
C VAL A 42 3.55 -6.91 -6.93
N LYS A 43 4.45 -7.88 -6.77
CA LYS A 43 5.31 -8.34 -7.85
C LYS A 43 5.52 -9.85 -7.73
N ASP A 44 5.34 -10.59 -8.82
CA ASP A 44 5.58 -12.04 -8.89
C ASP A 44 4.87 -12.83 -7.76
N GLY A 45 3.60 -12.49 -7.50
CA GLY A 45 2.79 -13.08 -6.42
C GLY A 45 3.21 -12.68 -5.01
N SER A 46 4.23 -11.84 -4.86
CA SER A 46 4.76 -11.37 -3.58
C SER A 46 4.27 -9.97 -3.24
N LEU A 47 3.87 -9.78 -1.98
CA LEU A 47 3.60 -8.47 -1.41
C LEU A 47 4.88 -7.90 -0.79
N ILE A 48 5.40 -6.82 -1.37
CA ILE A 48 6.61 -6.15 -0.91
C ILE A 48 6.22 -4.85 -0.23
N ILE A 49 6.48 -4.73 1.07
CA ILE A 49 6.19 -3.54 1.87
C ILE A 49 7.47 -2.74 2.01
N VAL A 50 7.42 -1.44 1.71
CA VAL A 50 8.59 -0.55 1.70
C VAL A 50 8.52 0.57 2.74
N GLN A 51 7.33 0.88 3.25
CA GLN A 51 7.14 1.86 4.32
C GLN A 51 5.89 1.52 5.14
N CYS A 52 5.95 1.76 6.45
CA CYS A 52 4.83 1.56 7.38
C CYS A 52 4.64 2.73 8.37
N ARG A 53 5.31 3.86 8.16
CA ARG A 53 5.31 5.00 9.09
C ARG A 53 5.49 6.31 8.35
N TYR A 54 4.83 7.35 8.86
CA TYR A 54 4.76 8.70 8.33
C TYR A 54 4.11 8.81 6.94
N HIS A 55 3.76 10.03 6.58
CA HIS A 55 3.34 10.37 5.23
C HIS A 55 4.58 10.79 4.44
N TYR A 56 4.59 10.50 3.13
CA TYR A 56 5.57 11.06 2.21
C TYR A 56 5.28 12.55 1.97
#